data_AF-A0A9D6EC07-F1
#
_entry.id   AF-A0A9D6EC07-F1
#
_cell.length_a   1.000
_cell.length_b   1.000
_cell.length_c   1.000
_cell.angle_alpha   90.00
_cell.angle_beta   90.00
_cell.angle_gamma   90.00
#
_symmetry.space_group_name_H-M   'P 1'
#
loop_
_entity.id
_entity.type
_entity.pdbx_description
1 polymer ?
#
loop_
_entity_poly.entity_id
_entity_poly.type
_entity_poly.pdbx_seq_one_letter_code
_entity_poly.pdbx_strand_id
1 'polypeptide(L)'
;MPVIDFHNHCYPPSYLEAVTRGPGAVEVTEDLEGNPVLHYPGDYNIAVRGHRDIAYRQEVIEQEGVDLQVLTLTTPGTHVEEPARAAALARLVNDTLHNIIRARPSRFTALATLPLNDVPASVAELERAVRELNLPGA
;
A
#
# COMPACT_ATOMS: atom_id res chain seq x y z
N MET A 1 -22.04 -7.16 -16.14
CA MET A 1 -20.57 -7.15 -16.27
C MET A 1 -20.01 -6.66 -14.94
N PRO A 2 -18.91 -7.23 -14.42
CA PRO A 2 -18.32 -6.74 -13.18
C PRO A 2 -17.74 -5.34 -13.35
N VAL A 3 -17.92 -4.48 -12.36
CA VAL A 3 -17.29 -3.16 -12.23
C VAL A 3 -16.00 -3.32 -11.45
N ILE A 4 -14.86 -3.09 -12.10
CA ILE A 4 -13.53 -3.23 -11.48
C ILE A 4 -12.85 -1.87 -11.44
N ASP A 5 -12.45 -1.45 -10.25
CA ASP A 5 -11.67 -0.23 -10.03
C ASP A 5 -10.17 -0.56 -9.92
N PHE A 6 -9.41 -0.08 -10.90
CA PHE A 6 -7.96 -0.26 -11.03
C PHE A 6 -7.14 0.88 -10.42
N HIS A 7 -7.77 1.99 -10.03
CA HIS A 7 -7.05 3.17 -9.54
C HIS A 7 -7.57 3.58 -8.17
N ASN A 8 -7.08 2.86 -7.16
CA ASN A 8 -7.26 3.22 -5.77
C ASN A 8 -5.98 2.95 -4.99
N HIS A 9 -5.88 3.57 -3.83
CA HIS A 9 -4.69 3.50 -3.01
C HIS A 9 -4.99 2.99 -1.60
N CYS A 10 -4.07 2.21 -1.05
CA CYS A 10 -4.10 1.72 0.31
C CYS A 10 -2.80 2.08 1.01
N TYR A 11 -2.89 2.65 2.21
CA TYR A 11 -1.78 2.72 3.16
C TYR A 11 -1.98 1.63 4.21
N PRO A 12 -1.26 0.51 4.12
CA PRO A 12 -1.28 -0.51 5.17
C PRO A 12 -0.95 0.09 6.54
N PRO A 13 -1.71 -0.22 7.61
CA PRO A 13 -1.38 0.26 8.96
C PRO A 13 0.06 -0.08 9.39
N SER A 14 0.55 -1.24 8.97
CA SER A 14 1.94 -1.69 9.18
C SER A 14 2.97 -0.76 8.53
N TYR A 15 2.70 -0.27 7.32
CA TYR A 15 3.55 0.70 6.63
C TYR A 15 3.53 2.04 7.37
N LEU A 16 2.35 2.56 7.74
CA LEU A 16 2.21 3.81 8.49
C LEU A 16 2.96 3.77 9.82
N GLU A 17 2.86 2.64 10.54
CA GLU A 17 3.60 2.44 11.79
C GLU A 17 5.12 2.44 11.56
N ALA A 18 5.59 1.75 10.53
CA ALA A 18 7.01 1.62 10.22
C ALA A 18 7.66 2.94 9.78
N VAL A 19 6.94 3.79 9.04
CA VAL A 19 7.43 5.12 8.66
C VAL A 19 7.34 6.12 9.81
N THR A 20 6.37 5.97 10.72
CA THR A 20 6.26 6.83 11.92
C THR A 20 7.35 6.56 12.95
N ARG A 21 7.71 5.29 13.20
CA ARG A 21 8.60 4.89 14.31
C ARG A 21 10.09 4.83 13.96
N GLY A 22 10.44 4.90 12.68
CA GLY A 22 11.81 4.66 12.22
C GLY A 22 12.52 5.93 11.75
N PRO A 23 13.87 5.97 11.80
CA PRO A 23 14.60 6.95 11.01
C PRO A 23 14.30 6.69 9.52
N GLY A 24 14.00 7.75 8.77
CA GLY A 24 13.65 7.63 7.37
C GLY A 24 13.46 8.99 6.71
N ALA A 25 13.22 8.95 5.40
CA ALA A 25 12.97 10.13 4.59
C ALA A 25 11.53 10.67 4.72
N VAL A 26 10.65 9.96 5.43
CA VAL A 26 9.25 10.32 5.64
C VAL A 26 9.06 10.82 7.07
N GLU A 27 8.52 12.03 7.20
CA GLU A 27 8.03 12.57 8.47
C GLU A 27 6.50 12.43 8.51
N VAL A 28 5.95 12.00 9.64
CA VAL A 28 4.50 11.84 9.80
C VAL A 28 3.98 12.83 10.83
N THR A 29 3.07 13.70 10.40
CA THR A 29 2.28 14.58 11.27
C THR A 29 0.80 14.19 11.23
N GLU A 30 -0.07 14.95 11.88
CA GLU A 30 -1.53 14.77 11.80
C GLU A 30 -2.19 16.04 11.28
N ASP A 31 -3.28 15.89 10.51
CA ASP A 31 -4.14 17.01 10.13
C ASP A 31 -5.18 17.33 11.24
N LEU A 32 -6.07 18.29 10.98
CA LEU A 32 -7.11 18.71 11.93
C LEU A 32 -8.16 17.62 12.23
N GLU A 33 -8.25 16.59 11.39
CA GLU A 33 -9.17 15.46 11.53
C GLU A 33 -8.46 14.22 12.13
N GLY A 34 -7.18 14.33 12.49
CA GLY A 34 -6.37 13.23 13.00
C GLY A 34 -5.97 12.21 11.92
N ASN A 35 -5.97 12.61 10.64
CA ASN A 35 -5.41 11.78 9.58
C ASN A 35 -3.88 11.91 9.56
N PRO A 36 -3.14 10.81 9.39
CA PRO A 36 -1.70 10.89 9.16
C PRO A 36 -1.38 11.67 7.88
N VAL A 37 -0.45 12.61 7.99
CA VAL A 37 0.11 13.39 6.88
C VAL A 37 1.56 12.96 6.71
N LEU A 38 1.85 12.30 5.58
CA LEU A 38 3.17 11.82 5.24
C LEU A 38 3.89 12.90 4.43
N HIS A 39 4.92 13.52 5.01
CA HIS A 39 5.78 14.50 4.34
C HIS A 39 7.03 13.81 3.83
N TYR A 40 7.40 14.10 2.58
CA TYR A 40 8.56 13.52 1.90
C TYR A 40 9.17 14.56 0.94
N PRO A 41 10.36 14.32 0.36
CA PRO A 41 11.06 15.35 -0.41
C PRO A 41 10.21 15.96 -1.54
N GLY A 42 9.75 17.20 -1.33
CA GLY A 42 9.03 18.00 -2.32
C GLY A 42 7.50 17.90 -2.30
N ASP A 43 6.90 17.04 -1.46
CA ASP A 43 5.44 16.86 -1.44
C ASP A 43 4.93 16.22 -0.13
N TYR A 44 3.61 16.08 0.01
CA TYR A 44 2.97 15.38 1.12
C TYR A 44 1.68 14.67 0.70
N ASN A 45 1.31 13.63 1.45
CA ASN A 45 0.04 12.92 1.26
C ASN A 45 -0.74 12.81 2.57
N ILE A 46 -2.06 12.98 2.49
CA ILE A 46 -2.97 12.76 3.62
C ILE A 46 -3.58 11.35 3.51
N ALA A 47 -3.24 10.48 4.45
CA ALA A 47 -3.74 9.11 4.49
C ALA A 47 -5.12 9.06 5.13
N VAL A 48 -6.18 9.58 4.48
CA VAL A 48 -7.58 9.57 4.99
C VAL A 48 -8.14 8.16 5.26
N ARG A 49 -9.25 8.06 5.99
CA ARG A 49 -9.78 6.78 6.50
C ARG A 49 -9.92 5.70 5.42
N GLY A 50 -10.45 6.06 4.25
CA GLY A 50 -10.60 5.15 3.12
C GLY A 50 -9.29 4.49 2.66
N HIS A 51 -8.15 5.15 2.84
CA HIS A 51 -6.85 4.57 2.48
C HIS A 51 -6.34 3.53 3.50
N ARG A 52 -6.70 3.66 4.78
CA ARG A 52 -6.08 2.90 5.88
C ARG A 52 -7.02 1.90 6.58
N ASP A 53 -8.32 2.01 6.36
CA ASP A 53 -9.36 1.14 6.95
C ASP A 53 -10.02 0.31 5.85
N ILE A 54 -9.60 -0.96 5.76
CA ILE A 54 -10.09 -1.88 4.72
C ILE A 54 -11.55 -2.28 4.92
N ALA A 55 -12.05 -2.28 6.17
CA ALA A 55 -13.45 -2.60 6.44
C ALA A 55 -14.35 -1.46 5.99
N TYR A 56 -13.99 -0.22 6.34
CA TYR A 56 -14.67 0.97 5.84
C TYR A 56 -14.61 1.07 4.31
N ARG A 57 -13.46 0.79 3.71
CA ARG A 57 -13.33 0.75 2.23
C ARG A 57 -14.30 -0.24 1.60
N GLN A 58 -14.46 -1.43 2.18
CA GLN A 58 -15.38 -2.43 1.66
C GLN A 58 -16.83 -1.92 1.66
N GLU A 59 -17.26 -1.26 2.75
CA GLU A 59 -18.60 -0.67 2.83
C GLU A 59 -18.81 0.38 1.72
N VAL A 60 -17.81 1.22 1.47
CA VAL A 60 -17.88 2.25 0.41
C VAL A 60 -18.00 1.61 -0.97
N ILE A 61 -17.17 0.64 -1.33
CA ILE A 61 -17.25 0.03 -2.68
C ILE A 61 -18.56 -0.75 -2.89
N GLU A 62 -19.13 -1.33 -1.83
CA GLU A 62 -20.43 -1.99 -1.89
C GLU A 62 -21.57 -0.99 -2.11
N GLN A 63 -21.51 0.19 -1.49
CA GLN A 63 -22.48 1.26 -1.69
C GLN A 63 -22.40 1.87 -3.09
N GLU A 64 -21.19 2.02 -3.62
CA GLU A 64 -20.94 2.59 -4.95
C GLU A 64 -21.11 1.57 -6.11
N GLY A 65 -21.41 0.31 -5.80
CA GLY A 65 -21.61 -0.73 -6.82
C GLY A 65 -20.33 -1.16 -7.54
N VAL A 66 -19.17 -1.08 -6.87
CA VAL A 66 -17.88 -1.58 -7.36
C VAL A 66 -17.69 -3.02 -6.89
N ASP A 67 -17.57 -3.95 -7.83
CA ASP A 67 -17.49 -5.38 -7.54
C ASP A 67 -16.11 -5.80 -6.99
N LEU A 68 -15.03 -5.22 -7.53
CA LEU A 68 -13.65 -5.53 -7.17
C LEU A 68 -12.76 -4.28 -7.24
N GLN A 69 -11.89 -4.09 -6.24
CA GLN A 69 -10.83 -3.07 -6.26
C GLN A 69 -9.44 -3.71 -6.32
N VAL A 70 -8.56 -3.15 -7.16
CA VAL A 70 -7.13 -3.50 -7.23
C VAL A 70 -6.35 -2.56 -6.30
N LEU A 71 -5.96 -3.03 -5.13
CA LEU A 71 -5.25 -2.22 -4.14
C LEU A 71 -3.80 -1.97 -4.56
N THR A 72 -3.34 -0.73 -4.42
CA THR A 72 -1.94 -0.33 -4.65
C THR A 72 -1.45 0.56 -3.51
N LEU A 73 -0.18 0.48 -3.13
CA LEU A 73 0.44 1.54 -2.33
C LEU A 73 0.72 2.73 -3.24
N THR A 74 0.49 3.93 -2.72
CA THR A 74 0.77 5.18 -3.44
C THR A 74 1.93 5.95 -2.82
N THR A 75 2.16 7.17 -3.30
CA THR A 75 3.23 8.05 -2.81
C THR A 75 3.18 8.22 -1.28
N PRO A 76 4.33 8.25 -0.59
CA PRO A 76 5.68 8.29 -1.15
C PRO A 76 6.22 6.95 -1.67
N GLY A 77 5.47 5.86 -1.53
CA GLY A 77 5.98 4.52 -1.80
C GLY A 77 7.13 4.17 -0.87
N THR A 78 8.08 3.37 -1.34
CA THR A 78 9.24 2.94 -0.53
C THR A 78 10.57 3.50 -1.04
N HIS A 79 10.61 3.95 -2.30
CA HIS A 79 11.84 4.34 -3.00
C HIS A 79 12.46 5.65 -2.50
N VAL A 80 11.74 6.44 -1.70
CA VAL A 80 12.28 7.64 -1.03
C VAL A 80 13.22 7.31 0.12
N GLU A 81 13.20 6.07 0.60
CA GLU A 81 14.03 5.59 1.72
C GLU A 81 15.37 5.05 1.23
N GLU A 82 16.31 4.78 2.14
CA GLU A 82 17.53 4.05 1.81
C GLU A 82 17.22 2.63 1.25
N PRO A 83 17.99 2.10 0.28
CA PRO A 83 17.69 0.85 -0.43
C PRO A 83 17.26 -0.33 0.45
N ALA A 84 18.00 -0.60 1.53
CA ALA A 84 17.69 -1.70 2.45
C ALA A 84 16.35 -1.50 3.19
N ARG A 85 16.04 -0.26 3.58
CA ARG A 85 14.78 0.10 4.23
C ARG A 85 13.63 0.06 3.22
N ALA A 86 13.85 0.54 1.99
CA ALA A 86 12.87 0.47 0.92
C ALA A 86 12.44 -0.98 0.63
N ALA A 87 13.40 -1.91 0.57
CA ALA A 87 13.14 -3.35 0.39
C ALA A 87 12.34 -3.94 1.57
N ALA A 88 12.69 -3.60 2.80
CA ALA A 88 11.97 -4.06 3.99
C ALA A 88 10.51 -3.55 4.02
N LEU A 89 10.29 -2.27 3.68
CA LEU A 89 8.95 -1.68 3.61
C LEU A 89 8.13 -2.28 2.47
N ALA A 90 8.73 -2.54 1.31
CA ALA A 90 8.05 -3.16 0.18
C ALA A 90 7.52 -4.55 0.56
N ARG A 91 8.36 -5.36 1.22
CA ARG A 91 7.95 -6.67 1.76
C ARG A 91 6.78 -6.56 2.73
N LEU A 92 6.89 -5.64 3.70
CA LEU A 92 5.86 -5.40 4.70
C LEU A 92 4.51 -5.03 4.08
N VAL A 93 4.54 -4.14 3.08
CA VAL A 93 3.36 -3.72 2.31
C VAL A 93 2.75 -4.91 1.59
N ASN A 94 3.55 -5.66 0.82
CA ASN A 94 3.08 -6.78 0.02
C ASN A 94 2.50 -7.91 0.88
N ASP A 95 3.11 -8.20 2.04
CA ASP A 95 2.59 -9.18 3.00
C ASP A 95 1.24 -8.72 3.59
N THR A 96 1.09 -7.42 3.85
CA THR A 96 -0.16 -6.86 4.35
C THR A 96 -1.27 -6.89 3.29
N LEU A 97 -0.95 -6.52 2.05
CA LEU A 97 -1.87 -6.61 0.92
C LEU A 97 -2.29 -8.05 0.67
N HIS A 98 -1.35 -9.00 0.72
CA HIS A 98 -1.63 -10.43 0.62
C HIS A 98 -2.63 -10.90 1.69
N ASN A 99 -2.45 -10.47 2.94
CA ASN A 99 -3.38 -10.79 4.02
C ASN A 99 -4.77 -10.19 3.80
N ILE A 100 -4.84 -8.95 3.28
CA ILE A 100 -6.11 -8.29 2.93
C ILE A 100 -6.86 -9.08 1.87
N ILE A 101 -6.22 -9.42 0.75
CA ILE A 101 -6.87 -10.13 -0.36
C ILE A 101 -7.27 -11.55 0.05
N ARG A 102 -6.51 -12.22 0.93
CA ARG A 102 -6.89 -13.52 1.47
C ARG A 102 -8.11 -13.45 2.38
N ALA A 103 -8.24 -12.38 3.15
CA ALA A 103 -9.40 -12.18 4.02
C ALA A 103 -10.66 -11.77 3.24
N ARG A 104 -10.51 -11.15 2.07
CA ARG A 104 -11.61 -10.55 1.29
C ARG A 104 -11.46 -10.78 -0.23
N PRO A 105 -11.31 -12.04 -0.69
CA PRO A 105 -10.93 -12.34 -2.06
C PRO A 105 -11.99 -11.99 -3.12
N SER A 106 -13.25 -11.85 -2.71
CA SER A 106 -14.35 -11.43 -3.60
C SER A 106 -14.44 -9.92 -3.80
N ARG A 107 -13.68 -9.12 -3.03
CA ARG A 107 -13.75 -7.65 -3.01
C ARG A 107 -12.45 -6.98 -3.39
N PHE A 108 -11.32 -7.63 -3.11
CA PHE A 108 -10.01 -7.04 -3.32
C PHE A 108 -9.05 -8.00 -4.01
N THR A 109 -8.26 -7.43 -4.92
CA THR A 109 -6.95 -7.95 -5.34
C THR A 109 -5.91 -6.84 -5.12
N ALA A 110 -4.63 -7.07 -5.44
CA ALA A 110 -3.59 -6.06 -5.22
C ALA A 110 -2.45 -6.17 -6.23
N LEU A 111 -1.75 -5.06 -6.47
CA LEU A 111 -0.45 -5.07 -7.16
C LEU A 111 0.67 -4.86 -6.14
N ALA A 112 1.78 -5.54 -6.36
CA ALA A 112 2.95 -5.45 -5.51
C ALA A 112 3.61 -4.07 -5.59
N THR A 113 4.10 -3.60 -4.45
CA THR A 113 5.09 -2.52 -4.39
C THR A 113 6.49 -3.10 -4.53
N LEU A 114 7.32 -2.42 -5.31
CA LEU A 114 8.73 -2.77 -5.50
C LEU A 114 9.64 -1.67 -4.94
N PRO A 115 10.79 -2.02 -4.32
CA PRO A 115 11.80 -1.06 -3.90
C PRO A 115 12.61 -0.56 -5.10
N LEU A 116 12.03 0.36 -5.89
CA LEU A 116 12.57 0.76 -7.20
C LEU A 116 13.95 1.43 -7.18
N ASN A 117 14.46 1.80 -6.00
CA ASN A 117 15.83 2.29 -5.80
C ASN A 117 16.87 1.17 -5.67
N ASP A 118 16.46 -0.10 -5.67
CA ASP A 118 17.31 -1.29 -5.68
C ASP A 118 16.77 -2.31 -6.69
N VAL A 119 17.44 -2.43 -7.85
CA VAL A 119 17.00 -3.32 -8.94
C VAL A 119 17.05 -4.80 -8.53
N PRO A 120 18.15 -5.35 -7.98
CA PRO A 120 18.17 -6.71 -7.46
C PRO A 120 17.04 -7.00 -6.45
N ALA A 121 16.80 -6.11 -5.49
CA ALA A 121 15.73 -6.29 -4.51
C ALA A 121 14.34 -6.22 -5.16
N SER A 122 14.14 -5.36 -6.16
CA SER A 122 12.90 -5.28 -6.92
C SER A 122 12.59 -6.56 -7.68
N VAL A 123 13.58 -7.16 -8.35
CA VAL A 123 13.40 -8.42 -9.07
C VAL A 123 13.05 -9.55 -8.10
N ALA A 124 13.78 -9.66 -6.98
CA ALA A 124 13.51 -10.66 -5.97
C ALA A 124 12.11 -10.51 -5.35
N GLU A 125 11.69 -9.28 -5.09
CA GLU A 125 10.39 -9.02 -4.50
C GLU A 125 9.24 -9.23 -5.48
N LEU A 126 9.42 -8.92 -6.78
CA LEU A 126 8.44 -9.25 -7.82
C LEU A 126 8.25 -10.76 -7.94
N GLU A 127 9.36 -11.53 -7.97
CA GLU A 127 9.28 -12.99 -8.03
C GLU A 127 8.53 -13.56 -6.83
N ARG A 128 8.83 -13.08 -5.62
CA ARG A 128 8.12 -13.48 -4.40
C ARG A 128 6.64 -13.10 -4.44
N ALA A 129 6.32 -11.86 -4.79
CA ALA A 129 4.96 -11.36 -4.82
C ALA A 129 4.07 -12.18 -5.77
N VAL A 130 4.58 -12.52 -6.95
CA VAL A 130 3.82 -13.30 -7.93
C VAL A 130 3.77 -14.78 -7.56
N ARG A 131 4.90 -15.39 -7.17
CA ARG A 131 5.00 -16.84 -7.00
C ARG A 131 4.60 -17.35 -5.62
N GLU A 132 4.83 -16.57 -4.58
CA GLU A 132 4.55 -16.97 -3.19
C GLU A 132 3.26 -16.32 -2.69
N LEU A 133 3.06 -15.02 -3.00
CA LEU A 133 1.88 -14.27 -2.54
C LEU A 133 0.69 -14.31 -3.52
N ASN A 134 0.88 -14.85 -4.72
CA ASN A 134 -0.14 -14.92 -5.77
C ASN A 134 -0.72 -13.55 -6.16
N LEU A 135 0.07 -12.48 -6.06
CA LEU A 135 -0.32 -11.18 -6.60
C LEU A 135 -0.25 -11.23 -8.14
N PRO A 136 -1.22 -10.65 -8.87
CA PRO A 136 -1.27 -10.67 -10.33
C PRO A 136 -0.15 -9.88 -11.02
N GLY A 137 0.60 -9.04 -10.30
CA GLY A 137 1.65 -8.20 -10.83
C GLY A 137 2.14 -7.16 -9.82
N ALA A 138 2.84 -6.15 -10.33
CA ALA A 138 3.33 -4.98 -9.60
C ALA A 138 2.98 -3.70 -10.39
#